data_AF-A0A7W6BMJ9-F1
#
_entry.id   AF-A0A7W6BMJ9-F1
#
_cell.length_a   1.000
_cell.length_b   1.000
_cell.length_c   1.000
_cell.angle_alpha   90.00
_cell.angle_beta   90.00
_cell.angle_gamma   90.00
#
_symmetry.space_group_name_H-M   'P 1'
#
loop_
_entity.id
_entity.type
_entity.pdbx_description
1 polymer ?
#
loop_
_entity_poly.entity_id
_entity_poly.type
_entity_poly.pdbx_seq_one_letter_code
_entity_poly.pdbx_strand_id
1 'polypeptide(L)' 'MKHSDFAIGMEFVMSGARWRCTDVGTRTVIAVKLDAPDESWYAGPPFAVAEHCLDENDIEACEPDDHSGGSGHPSGH' A
#
# COMPACT_ATOMS: atom_id res chain seq x y z
N MET A 1 -9.11 -5.76 5.43
CA MET A 1 -8.61 -4.78 6.41
C MET A 1 -9.75 -3.84 6.73
N LYS A 2 -9.64 -2.96 7.74
CA LYS A 2 -10.60 -1.89 7.99
C LYS A 2 -10.04 -0.56 7.51
N HIS A 3 -10.92 0.39 7.19
CA HIS A 3 -10.51 1.73 6.77
C HIS A 3 -9.52 2.39 7.75
N SER A 4 -9.73 2.22 9.06
CA SER A 4 -8.83 2.77 10.10
C SER A 4 -7.46 2.11 10.19
N ASP A 5 -7.25 0.97 9.52
CA ASP A 5 -5.96 0.29 9.51
C ASP A 5 -4.99 0.92 8.50
N PHE A 6 -5.48 1.70 7.52
CA PHE A 6 -4.65 2.27 6.46
C PHE A 6 -3.85 3.49 6.94
N ALA A 7 -2.62 3.59 6.45
CA ALA A 7 -1.76 4.76 6.59
C ALA A 7 -1.03 5.04 5.28
N ILE A 8 -0.74 6.30 5.00
CA ILE A 8 0.06 6.68 3.82
C ILE A 8 1.42 5.98 3.87
N GLY A 9 1.80 5.36 2.76
CA GLY A 9 3.02 4.56 2.62
C GLY A 9 2.87 3.09 3.03
N MET A 10 1.74 2.71 3.64
CA MET A 10 1.46 1.31 3.97
C MET A 10 1.27 0.48 2.69
N GLU A 11 1.85 -0.72 2.71
CA GLU A 11 1.66 -1.71 1.66
C GLU A 11 0.63 -2.76 2.09
N PHE A 12 -0.19 -3.19 1.13
CA PHE A 12 -1.26 -4.16 1.34
C PHE A 12 -1.52 -4.97 0.08
N VAL A 13 -2.29 -6.04 0.22
CA VAL A 13 -2.69 -6.92 -0.87
C VAL A 13 -4.18 -6.72 -1.17
N MET A 14 -4.52 -6.61 -2.46
CA MET A 14 -5.91 -6.60 -2.93
C MET A 14 -5.99 -7.37 -4.24
N SER A 15 -6.87 -8.37 -4.29
CA SER A 15 -7.02 -9.29 -5.44
C SER A 15 -5.71 -9.95 -5.89
N GLY A 16 -4.82 -10.27 -4.94
CA GLY A 16 -3.53 -10.93 -5.20
C GLY A 16 -2.42 -10.01 -5.75
N ALA A 17 -2.66 -8.70 -5.86
CA ALA A 17 -1.63 -7.72 -6.20
C ALA A 17 -1.22 -6.91 -4.97
N ARG A 18 0.05 -6.45 -4.95
CA ARG A 18 0.56 -5.52 -3.93
C ARG A 18 0.21 -4.08 -4.30
N TRP A 19 -0.17 -3.30 -3.31
CA TRP A 19 -0.58 -1.91 -3.42
C TRP A 19 0.10 -1.09 -2.34
N ARG A 20 0.30 0.21 -2.59
CA ARG A 20 0.78 1.16 -1.59
C ARG A 20 -0.25 2.29 -1.45
N CYS A 21 -0.70 2.53 -0.22
CA CYS A 21 -1.59 3.63 0.10
C CYS A 21 -0.88 4.97 -0.10
N THR A 22 -1.48 5.88 -0.85
CA THR A 22 -0.97 7.25 -1.10
C THR A 22 -1.81 8.33 -0.42
N ASP A 23 -3.09 8.06 -0.12
CA ASP A 23 -3.97 8.94 0.64
C ASP A 23 -5.06 8.14 1.40
N VAL A 24 -5.54 8.69 2.52
CA VAL A 24 -6.64 8.12 3.31
C VAL A 24 -7.73 9.19 3.46
N GLY A 25 -8.83 9.00 2.75
CA GLY A 25 -10.03 9.83 2.86
C GLY A 25 -10.88 9.47 4.08
N THR A 26 -12.11 9.97 4.15
CA THR A 26 -13.04 9.60 5.24
C THR A 26 -13.75 8.26 5.00
N ARG A 27 -13.89 7.87 3.73
CA ARG A 27 -14.61 6.64 3.31
C ARG A 27 -13.88 5.88 2.21
N THR A 28 -12.73 6.38 1.77
CA THR A 28 -12.02 5.89 0.60
C THR A 28 -10.53 5.86 0.89
N VAL A 29 -9.83 4.96 0.24
CA VAL A 29 -8.36 4.92 0.26
C VAL A 29 -7.86 5.15 -1.16
N ILE A 30 -6.87 6.01 -1.35
CA ILE A 30 -6.18 6.11 -2.63
C ILE A 30 -4.90 5.28 -2.56
N ALA A 31 -4.66 4.48 -3.59
CA ALA A 31 -3.49 3.62 -3.67
C ALA A 31 -2.95 3.48 -5.09
N VAL A 32 -1.66 3.16 -5.18
CA VAL A 32 -0.99 2.76 -6.42
C VAL A 32 -0.67 1.28 -6.39
N LYS A 33 -0.80 0.61 -7.53
CA LYS A 33 -0.42 -0.81 -7.67
C LYS A 33 1.10 -0.93 -7.84
N LEU A 34 1.70 -1.88 -7.13
CA LEU A 34 3.15 -2.11 -7.14
C LEU A 34 3.57 -3.16 -8.19
N ASP A 35 3.28 -2.90 -9.48
CA ASP A 35 3.60 -3.81 -10.60
C ASP A 35 4.50 -3.20 -11.71
N ALA A 36 5.15 -2.07 -11.42
CA ALA A 36 6.07 -1.39 -12.31
C ALA A 36 7.50 -1.97 -12.15
N PRO A 37 8.36 -1.82 -13.18
CA PRO A 37 9.68 -2.44 -13.18
C PRO A 37 10.70 -1.80 -12.24
N ASP A 38 10.47 -0.56 -11.78
CA ASP A 38 11.42 0.19 -10.95
C ASP A 38 10.68 1.06 -9.90
N GLU A 39 11.31 1.25 -8.74
CA GLU A 39 10.75 2.04 -7.64
C GLU A 39 10.52 3.52 -7.99
N SER A 40 11.27 4.08 -8.95
CA SER A 40 11.14 5.47 -9.38
C SER A 40 9.75 5.77 -9.96
N TRP A 41 8.99 4.75 -10.39
CA TRP A 41 7.62 4.92 -10.86
C TRP A 41 6.66 5.34 -9.74
N TYR A 42 7.04 5.07 -8.50
CA TYR A 42 6.30 5.42 -7.29
C TYR A 42 6.85 6.68 -6.61
N ALA A 43 7.79 7.40 -7.24
CA ALA A 43 8.30 8.67 -6.75
C ALA A 43 7.36 9.83 -7.18
N GLY A 44 6.24 9.98 -6.47
CA GLY A 44 5.24 11.02 -6.72
C GLY A 44 5.01 11.95 -5.51
N PRO A 45 4.06 12.91 -5.63
CA PRO A 45 3.22 13.19 -6.81
C PRO A 45 3.85 14.16 -7.86
N PRO A 46 3.45 14.05 -9.15
CA PRO A 46 2.59 13.00 -9.70
C PRO A 46 3.34 11.67 -9.83
N PHE A 47 2.70 10.57 -9.45
CA PHE A 47 3.23 9.22 -9.66
C PHE A 47 3.23 8.89 -11.17
N ALA A 48 4.14 8.03 -11.62
CA ALA A 48 4.18 7.58 -13.02
C ALA A 48 3.13 6.49 -13.32
N VAL A 49 2.52 5.92 -12.28
CA VAL A 49 1.42 4.94 -12.34
C VAL A 49 0.08 5.59 -11.97
N ALA A 50 -1.01 4.93 -12.33
CA ALA A 50 -2.35 5.38 -11.98
C ALA A 50 -2.62 5.21 -10.48
N GLU A 51 -3.24 6.23 -9.89
CA GLU A 51 -3.83 6.17 -8.57
C GLU A 51 -5.26 5.64 -8.67
N HIS A 52 -5.63 4.74 -7.77
CA HIS A 52 -6.96 4.13 -7.69
C HIS A 52 -7.66 4.55 -6.41
N CYS A 53 -8.91 4.98 -6.53
CA CYS A 53 -9.78 5.25 -5.39
C CYS A 53 -10.52 3.97 -5.04
N LEU A 54 -10.22 3.41 -3.86
CA LEU A 54 -10.83 2.21 -3.30
C LEU A 54 -12.01 2.63 -2.43
N ASP A 55 -13.19 2.09 -2.72
CA ASP A 55 -14.39 2.31 -1.92
C ASP A 55 -14.48 1.30 -0.75
N GLU A 56 -15.59 1.35 -0.01
CA GLU A 56 -15.81 0.50 1.16
C GLU A 56 -15.74 -1.00 0.83
N ASN A 57 -16.22 -1.44 -0.33
CA ASN A 57 -16.18 -2.85 -0.74
C ASN A 57 -14.75 -3.27 -1.10
N ASP A 58 -13.99 -2.40 -1.76
CA ASP A 58 -12.59 -2.66 -2.09
C ASP A 58 -11.74 -2.81 -0.81
N ILE A 59 -11.98 -1.94 0.17
CA ILE A 59 -11.31 -1.95 1.48
C ILE A 59 -11.54 -3.28 2.22
N GLU A 60 -12.77 -3.80 2.18
CA GLU A 60 -13.10 -5.09 2.80
C GLU A 60 -12.33 -6.25 2.18
N ALA A 61 -12.02 -6.19 0.88
CA ALA A 61 -11.24 -7.19 0.16
C ALA A 61 -9.71 -7.08 0.35
N CYS A 62 -9.24 -6.06 1.08
CA CYS A 62 -7.81 -5.86 1.29
C CYS A 62 -7.25 -6.73 2.43
N GLU A 63 -5.99 -7.14 2.32
CA GLU A 63 -5.26 -7.96 3.28
C GLU A 63 -3.92 -7.29 3.63
N PRO A 64 -3.41 -7.42 4.87
CA PRO A 64 -2.10 -6.88 5.23
C PRO A 64 -0.99 -7.58 4.42
N ASP A 65 0.02 -6.82 3.97
CA ASP A 65 1.21 -7.39 3.33
C ASP A 65 2.10 -8.02 4.43
N ASP A 66 2.20 -9.35 4.44
CA ASP A 66 2.96 -10.11 5.46
C ASP A 66 4.49 -9.99 5.31
N HIS A 67 5.00 -9.14 4.43
CA HIS A 67 6.43 -8.82 4.36
C HIS A 67 6.89 -7.94 5.54
N SER A 68 6.65 -8.40 6.76
CA SER A 68 7.41 -8.04 7.95
C SER A 68 8.80 -8.70 7.91
N GLY A 69 9.56 -8.43 6.86
CA GLY A 69 11.01 -8.65 6.80
C GLY A 69 11.75 -7.53 7.52
N GLY A 70 11.35 -7.22 8.75
CA GLY A 70 12.16 -6.39 9.64
C GLY A 70 13.51 -7.06 9.79
N SER A 71 14.55 -6.44 9.26
CA SER A 71 15.94 -6.82 9.48
C SER A 71 16.25 -6.70 10.96
N GLY A 72 15.98 -7.75 11.74
CA GLY A 72 16.55 -7.92 13.06
C GLY A 72 18.04 -8.12 12.88
N HIS A 73 18.81 -7.04 12.91
CA HIS A 73 20.24 -7.10 13.15
C HIS A 73 20.42 -7.30 14.67
N PRO A 74 20.82 -8.48 15.17
CA PRO A 74 21.34 -8.53 16.51
C PRO A 74 22.71 -7.86 16.48
N SER A 75 22.78 -6.63 16.99
CA SER A 75 24.05 -6.04 17.41
C SER A 75 24.61 -6.92 18.52
N GLY A 76 25.44 -7.90 18.14
CA GLY A 76 26.21 -8.70 19.05
C GLY A 76 27.30 -7.86 19.72
N HIS A 77 27.44 -8.08 21.03
CA HIS A 77 28.43 -7.52 21.93
C HIS A 77 29.89 -7.78 21.51
#